data_AF-A0A924ICQ3-F1
#
_entry.id   AF-A0A924ICQ3-F1
#
_cell.length_a   1.000
_cell.length_b   1.000
_cell.length_c   1.000
_cell.angle_alpha   90.00
_cell.angle_beta   90.00
_cell.angle_gamma   90.00
#
_symmetry.space_group_name_H-M   'P 1'
#
loop_
_entity.id
_entity.type
_entity.pdbx_description
1 polymer ?
#
loop_
_entity_poly.entity_id
_entity_poly.type
_entity_poly.pdbx_seq_one_letter_code
_entity_poly.pdbx_strand_id
1 'polypeptide(L)'
;MTTYLEIAEWMMLQLERSDRGELEQQETAYAIQKDFGAEFVYLDLYGNLAIDRKILYRFKKLSPATVVWVAVQGDWLAGYWRLRVKNDKPCRLQNYW
;
A
#
# COMPACT_ATOMS: atom_id res chain seq x y z
N MET A 1 13.66 11.49 -13.19
CA MET A 1 12.94 10.26 -13.58
C MET A 1 12.51 9.60 -12.29
N THR A 2 11.21 9.51 -12.03
CA THR A 2 10.69 8.95 -10.78
C THR A 2 11.08 7.48 -10.68
N THR A 3 11.51 7.06 -9.50
CA THR A 3 11.94 5.70 -9.19
C THR A 3 10.89 5.01 -8.33
N TYR A 4 10.91 3.68 -8.35
CA TYR A 4 10.06 2.86 -7.48
C TYR A 4 10.33 3.08 -5.98
N LEU A 5 11.54 3.54 -5.61
CA LEU A 5 11.88 3.86 -4.23
C LEU A 5 11.23 5.17 -3.78
N GLU A 6 11.30 6.22 -4.61
CA GLU A 6 10.69 7.52 -4.31
C GLU A 6 9.17 7.40 -4.10
N ILE A 7 8.48 6.59 -4.91
CA ILE A 7 7.03 6.37 -4.72
C ILE A 7 6.75 5.57 -3.44
N ALA A 8 7.62 4.62 -3.07
CA ALA A 8 7.48 3.88 -1.82
C ALA A 8 7.74 4.77 -0.59
N GLU A 9 8.67 5.71 -0.67
CA GLU A 9 8.89 6.74 0.35
C GLU A 9 7.69 7.70 0.43
N TRP A 10 7.14 8.09 -0.71
CA TRP A 10 5.91 8.87 -0.76
C TRP A 10 4.73 8.13 -0.09
N MET A 11 4.56 6.83 -0.32
CA MET A 11 3.54 6.02 0.37
C MET A 11 3.72 6.03 1.90
N MET A 12 4.95 5.99 2.40
CA MET A 12 5.22 6.12 3.84
C MET A 12 4.80 7.49 4.37
N LEU A 13 5.14 8.56 3.65
CA LEU A 13 4.73 9.92 4.03
C LEU A 13 3.21 10.10 4.01
N GLN A 14 2.51 9.51 3.03
CA GLN A 14 1.04 9.54 3.00
C GLN A 14 0.45 8.79 4.18
N LEU A 15 1.01 7.64 4.54
CA LEU A 15 0.53 6.87 5.69
C LEU A 15 0.72 7.63 7.00
N GLU A 16 1.88 8.27 7.20
CA GLU A 16 2.19 9.07 8.40
C GLU A 16 1.33 10.33 8.52
N ARG A 17 0.91 10.91 7.38
CA ARG A 17 0.07 12.12 7.32
C ARG A 17 -1.42 11.82 7.26
N SER A 18 -1.81 10.57 7.08
CA SER A 18 -3.22 10.18 7.03
C SER A 18 -3.88 10.41 8.37
N ASP A 19 -4.95 11.20 8.41
CA ASP A 19 -5.73 11.45 9.64
C ASP A 19 -6.30 10.16 10.24
N ARG A 20 -6.57 9.15 9.40
CA ARG A 20 -7.02 7.81 9.83
C ARG A 20 -5.88 6.90 10.27
N GLY A 21 -4.63 7.27 9.97
CA GLY A 21 -3.46 6.38 10.14
C GLY A 21 -3.48 5.18 9.19
N GLU A 22 -4.21 5.31 8.09
CA GLU A 22 -4.49 4.24 7.12
C GLU A 22 -4.28 4.74 5.69
N LEU A 23 -3.85 3.83 4.81
CA LEU A 23 -3.63 4.09 3.40
C LEU A 23 -4.31 3.00 2.57
N GLU A 24 -5.45 3.32 1.97
CA GLU A 24 -6.25 2.40 1.15
C GLU A 24 -5.55 2.09 -0.18
N GLN A 25 -5.45 0.81 -0.55
CA GLN A 25 -4.69 0.39 -1.73
C GLN A 25 -5.24 0.97 -3.03
N GLN A 26 -6.55 0.96 -3.20
CA GLN A 26 -7.16 1.42 -4.44
C GLN A 26 -7.01 2.94 -4.60
N GLU A 27 -7.26 3.71 -3.53
CA GLU A 27 -7.04 5.17 -3.52
C GLU A 27 -5.56 5.49 -3.81
N THR A 28 -4.65 4.71 -3.23
CA THR A 28 -3.21 4.86 -3.46
C THR A 28 -2.84 4.57 -4.92
N ALA A 29 -3.42 3.56 -5.55
CA ALA A 29 -3.17 3.28 -6.97
C ALA A 29 -3.61 4.44 -7.86
N TYR A 30 -4.80 5.02 -7.60
CA TYR A 30 -5.26 6.21 -8.34
C TYR A 30 -4.37 7.42 -8.11
N ALA A 31 -3.96 7.68 -6.87
CA ALA A 31 -3.04 8.77 -6.56
C ALA A 31 -1.69 8.59 -7.25
N ILE A 32 -1.14 7.37 -7.27
CA ILE A 32 0.11 7.09 -7.96
C ILE A 32 0.00 7.35 -9.46
N GLN A 33 -1.08 6.87 -10.10
CA GLN A 33 -1.32 7.12 -11.52
C GLN A 33 -1.40 8.61 -11.83
N LYS A 34 -2.14 9.36 -11.01
CA LYS A 34 -2.37 10.80 -11.18
C LYS A 34 -1.08 11.61 -11.02
N ASP A 35 -0.28 11.29 -9.99
CA ASP A 35 0.83 12.15 -9.58
C ASP A 35 2.18 11.73 -10.19
N PHE A 36 2.35 10.44 -10.51
CA PHE A 36 3.63 9.90 -11.02
C PHE A 36 3.55 9.27 -12.41
N GLY A 37 2.35 8.90 -12.87
CA GLY A 37 2.14 8.36 -14.22
C GLY A 37 1.63 6.92 -14.25
N ALA A 38 1.08 6.54 -15.40
CA ALA A 38 0.44 5.24 -15.62
C ALA A 38 1.43 4.07 -15.65
N GLU A 39 2.72 4.31 -15.82
CA GLU A 39 3.77 3.28 -15.82
C GLU A 39 4.01 2.64 -14.44
N PHE A 40 3.52 3.25 -13.37
CA PHE A 40 3.67 2.80 -11.98
C PHE A 40 2.46 2.01 -11.45
N VAL A 41 1.49 1.79 -12.31
CA VAL A 41 0.27 1.04 -12.03
C VAL A 41 -0.03 0.09 -13.17
N TYR A 42 -0.94 -0.85 -12.95
CA TYR A 42 -1.44 -1.75 -13.98
C TYR A 42 -2.91 -2.08 -13.72
N LEU A 43 -3.62 -2.55 -14.74
CA LEU A 43 -4.93 -3.16 -14.55
C LEU A 43 -4.74 -4.63 -14.20
N ASP A 44 -5.31 -5.07 -13.09
CA ASP A 44 -5.30 -6.49 -12.72
C ASP A 44 -6.22 -7.32 -13.62
N LEU A 45 -6.34 -8.61 -13.33
CA LEU A 45 -7.16 -9.55 -14.11
C LEU A 45 -8.67 -9.21 -14.08
N TYR A 46 -9.10 -8.35 -13.15
CA TYR A 46 -10.48 -7.91 -12.98
C TYR A 46 -10.71 -6.49 -13.53
N GLY A 47 -9.68 -5.85 -14.08
CA GLY A 47 -9.75 -4.48 -14.58
C GLY A 47 -9.65 -3.42 -13.48
N ASN A 48 -9.24 -3.79 -12.26
CA ASN A 48 -9.00 -2.83 -11.19
C ASN A 48 -7.59 -2.25 -11.29
N LEU A 49 -7.45 -0.97 -10.96
CA LEU A 49 -6.15 -0.32 -10.91
C LEU A 49 -5.34 -0.83 -9.71
N ALA A 50 -4.14 -1.33 -9.97
CA ALA A 50 -3.24 -1.91 -8.98
C ALA A 50 -1.85 -1.26 -9.05
N ILE A 51 -1.15 -1.24 -7.93
CA ILE A 51 0.18 -0.64 -7.79
C ILE A 51 1.26 -1.59 -8.31
N ASP A 52 2.24 -1.09 -9.07
CA ASP A 52 3.39 -1.89 -9.53
C ASP A 52 4.06 -2.63 -8.34
N ARG A 53 4.24 -3.95 -8.51
CA ARG A 53 4.82 -4.84 -7.49
C ARG A 53 6.20 -4.41 -7.01
N LYS A 54 6.98 -3.71 -7.85
CA LYS A 54 8.30 -3.16 -7.47
C LYS A 54 8.17 -2.06 -6.42
N ILE A 55 7.13 -1.24 -6.48
CA ILE A 55 6.82 -0.22 -5.45
C ILE A 55 6.44 -0.93 -4.15
N LEU A 56 5.50 -1.88 -4.22
CA LEU A 56 5.08 -2.66 -3.05
C LEU A 56 6.24 -3.39 -2.39
N TYR A 57 7.18 -3.91 -3.18
CA TYR A 57 8.41 -4.52 -2.67
C TYR A 57 9.28 -3.50 -1.92
N ARG A 58 9.53 -2.32 -2.49
CA ARG A 58 10.31 -1.25 -1.84
C ARG A 58 9.62 -0.77 -0.56
N PHE A 59 8.32 -0.52 -0.62
CA PHE A 59 7.50 -0.13 0.53
C PHE A 59 7.58 -1.16 1.66
N LYS A 60 7.51 -2.45 1.31
CA LYS A 60 7.68 -3.55 2.28
C LYS A 60 9.07 -3.54 2.93
N LYS A 61 10.12 -3.21 2.18
CA LYS A 61 11.49 -3.12 2.69
C LYS A 61 11.75 -1.90 3.58
N LEU A 62 11.07 -0.79 3.34
CA LEU A 62 11.14 0.41 4.18
C LEU A 62 10.42 0.22 5.53
N SER A 63 9.41 -0.64 5.57
CA SER A 63 8.52 -0.80 6.72
C SER A 63 8.39 -2.24 7.24
N PRO A 64 9.51 -2.98 7.46
CA PRO A 64 9.45 -4.41 7.72
C PRO A 64 8.73 -4.76 9.04
N ALA A 65 8.86 -3.90 10.05
CA ALA A 65 8.27 -4.10 11.38
C ALA A 65 7.17 -3.09 11.72
N THR A 66 7.13 -1.95 11.05
CA THR A 66 6.30 -0.79 11.45
C THR A 66 4.96 -0.71 10.74
N VAL A 67 4.80 -1.34 9.59
CA VAL A 67 3.55 -1.30 8.79
C VAL A 67 3.02 -2.69 8.56
N VAL A 68 1.71 -2.85 8.73
CA VAL A 68 0.95 -4.05 8.42
C VAL A 68 0.03 -3.80 7.23
N TRP A 69 -0.41 -4.88 6.58
CA TRP A 69 -1.44 -4.86 5.55
C TRP A 69 -2.69 -5.51 6.12
N VAL A 70 -3.82 -4.82 6.09
CA VAL A 70 -5.11 -5.33 6.55
C VAL A 70 -5.94 -5.71 5.33
N ALA A 71 -6.16 -7.00 5.12
CA ALA A 71 -7.08 -7.51 4.11
C ALA A 71 -8.52 -7.39 4.62
N VAL A 72 -9.40 -6.78 3.83
CA VAL A 72 -10.82 -6.58 4.17
C VAL A 72 -11.64 -7.74 3.61
N GLN A 73 -12.46 -8.38 4.45
CA GLN A 73 -13.28 -9.55 4.11
C GLN A 73 -12.49 -10.74 3.54
N GLY A 74 -11.19 -10.81 3.84
CA GLY A 74 -10.28 -11.82 3.28
C GLY A 74 -9.91 -11.59 1.82
N ASP A 75 -10.29 -10.45 1.24
CA ASP A 75 -9.88 -10.06 -0.11
C ASP A 75 -8.47 -9.44 -0.07
N TRP A 76 -7.58 -9.96 -0.89
CA TRP A 76 -6.20 -9.49 -1.03
C TRP A 76 -6.10 -8.28 -1.96
N LEU A 77 -7.14 -8.02 -2.75
CA LEU A 77 -7.26 -6.88 -3.65
C LEU A 77 -7.90 -5.67 -2.96
N ALA A 78 -8.63 -5.88 -1.85
CA ALA A 78 -9.26 -4.85 -1.05
C ALA A 78 -8.65 -4.79 0.35
N GLY A 79 -7.98 -3.68 0.66
CA GLY A 79 -7.40 -3.47 1.97
C GLY A 79 -6.60 -2.19 2.06
N TYR A 80 -6.01 -2.01 3.24
CA TYR A 80 -5.24 -0.82 3.57
C TYR A 80 -3.97 -1.16 4.33
N TRP A 81 -2.98 -0.28 4.20
CA TRP A 81 -1.83 -0.27 5.09
C TRP A 81 -2.11 0.58 6.31
N ARG A 82 -1.63 0.14 7.47
CA ARG A 82 -1.59 0.95 8.69
C ARG A 82 -0.34 0.67 9.51
N LEU A 83 -0.07 1.54 10.47
CA LEU A 83 0.98 1.29 11.45
C LEU A 83 0.67 0.04 12.29
N ARG A 84 1.72 -0.71 12.61
CA ARG A 84 1.64 -1.89 13.47
C ARG A 84 1.26 -1.47 14.89
N VAL A 85 0.34 -2.22 15.48
CA VAL A 85 -0.06 -2.09 16.89
C VAL A 85 0.30 -3.34 17.69
N LYS A 86 0.30 -3.21 19.02
CA LYS A 86 0.78 -4.27 19.95
C LYS A 86 0.10 -5.63 19.75
N ASN A 87 -1.17 -5.64 19.34
CA ASN A 87 -1.97 -6.87 19.22
C ASN A 87 -1.96 -7.47 17.81
N ASP A 88 -1.20 -6.88 16.87
CA ASP A 88 -1.06 -7.45 15.53
C ASP A 88 -0.35 -8.80 15.56
N LYS A 89 -0.76 -9.69 14.66
CA LYS A 89 -0.04 -10.94 14.42
C LYS A 89 1.41 -10.64 14.03
N PRO A 90 2.37 -11.54 14.32
CA PRO A 90 3.77 -11.36 13.94
C PRO A 90 4.00 -11.13 12.43
N CYS A 91 3.11 -11.64 11.59
CA CYS A 91 3.16 -11.42 10.15
C CYS A 91 2.73 -9.99 9.76
N ARG A 92 2.99 -9.61 8.49
CA ARG A 92 2.53 -8.32 7.95
C ARG A 92 1.03 -8.30 7.70
N LEU A 93 0.48 -9.42 7.24
CA LEU A 93 -0.95 -9.56 6.97
C LEU A 93 -1.77 -9.63 8.26
N GLN A 94 -2.75 -8.76 8.35
CA GLN A 94 -3.87 -8.86 9.29
C GLN A 94 -5.16 -9.06 8.47
N ASN A 95 -6.14 -9.72 9.05
CA ASN A 95 -7.46 -9.90 8.41
C ASN A 95 -8.48 -9.11 9.21
N TYR A 96 -9.28 -8.33 8.52
CA TYR A 96 -10.48 -7.68 9.03
C TYR A 96 -11.67 -8.36 8.37
N TRP A 97 -12.44 -9.10 9.16
CA TRP A 97 -13.61 -9.86 8.70
C TRP A 97 -14.88 -9.01 8.81
#